data_AF-A0A0A1TDY0-F1
#
_entry.id   AF-A0A0A1TDY0-F1
#
_cell.length_a   1.000
_cell.length_b   1.000
_cell.length_c   1.000
_cell.angle_alpha   90.00
_cell.angle_beta   90.00
_cell.angle_gamma   90.00
#
_symmetry.space_group_name_H-M   'P 1'
#
loop_
_entity.id
_entity.type
_entity.pdbx_description
1 polymer ?
#
loop_
_entity_poly.entity_id
_entity_poly.type
_entity_poly.pdbx_seq_one_letter_code
_entity_poly.pdbx_strand_id
1 'polypeptide(L)'
;MPYRTLAKKQNGWSDDAPDGAPAQSSITSPIRNSLRLSVTELATCHFLSNFVLLPRFHGVRGYLEFVLPLLVLNASSPSKLPHFKYAFEACALACFHFRVQRGKTCGLIARGHYVKVISATATALQDPELSNQDSTLAAILLLGYFENFVGEKAGIAAWSSHIEGAIQLVKARGSAQMQTPIGRDLFLTVRAQMVYHR
;
A
#
# COMPACT_ATOMS: atom_id res chain seq x y z
N MET A 1 40.43 16.52 -42.45
CA MET A 1 41.74 17.20 -42.38
C MET A 1 41.77 18.29 -43.44
N PRO A 2 42.22 19.54 -43.18
CA PRO A 2 42.43 20.26 -41.91
C PRO A 2 41.56 21.56 -41.83
N TYR A 3 41.09 21.98 -40.66
CA TYR A 3 41.73 22.92 -39.72
C TYR A 3 42.25 24.23 -40.34
N ARG A 4 41.60 25.36 -40.01
CA ARG A 4 42.23 26.68 -40.02
C ARG A 4 41.91 27.41 -38.72
N THR A 5 42.97 27.83 -38.06
CA THR A 5 43.04 28.31 -36.68
C THR A 5 43.40 29.79 -36.71
N LEU A 6 42.73 30.58 -35.86
CA LEU A 6 43.10 31.88 -35.25
C LEU A 6 43.41 33.09 -36.14
N ALA A 7 42.82 34.24 -35.80
CA ALA A 7 43.56 35.35 -35.16
C ALA A 7 42.63 36.43 -34.61
N LYS A 8 42.85 36.78 -33.34
CA LYS A 8 42.33 37.95 -32.63
C LYS A 8 42.84 39.23 -33.29
N LYS A 9 42.00 40.28 -33.31
CA LYS A 9 42.47 41.67 -33.31
C LYS A 9 41.92 42.36 -32.06
N GLN A 10 42.85 42.66 -31.16
CA GLN A 10 42.67 43.50 -29.98
C GLN A 10 42.33 44.92 -30.40
N ASN A 11 41.29 45.49 -29.80
CA ASN A 11 41.19 46.93 -29.59
C ASN A 11 41.08 47.14 -28.08
N GLY A 12 42.12 47.75 -27.52
CA GLY A 12 42.19 48.13 -26.13
C GLY A 12 41.28 49.33 -25.87
N TRP A 13 40.56 49.27 -24.76
CA TRP A 13 40.07 50.43 -24.05
C TRP A 13 40.34 50.15 -22.57
N SER A 14 41.19 50.99 -21.98
CA SER A 14 41.45 51.00 -20.55
C SER A 14 40.41 51.89 -19.91
N ASP A 15 39.63 51.36 -18.97
CA ASP A 15 38.87 52.16 -18.02
C ASP A 15 39.08 51.54 -16.64
N ASP A 16 39.81 52.29 -15.80
CA ASP A 16 39.93 52.07 -14.37
C ASP A 16 38.55 52.27 -13.71
N ALA A 17 38.10 51.28 -12.94
CA ALA A 17 37.02 51.46 -11.96
C ALA A 17 37.38 50.70 -10.67
N PRO A 18 37.17 51.30 -9.49
CA PRO A 18 37.71 50.82 -8.23
C PRO A 18 36.92 49.64 -7.66
N ASP A 19 37.63 48.88 -6.84
CA ASP A 19 37.18 47.84 -5.92
C ASP A 19 35.83 48.15 -5.25
N GLY A 20 34.96 47.13 -5.18
CA GLY A 20 33.88 47.09 -4.20
C GLY A 20 32.48 46.84 -4.74
N ALA A 21 32.25 45.71 -5.43
CA ALA A 21 30.91 45.13 -5.54
C ALA A 21 30.80 43.97 -4.54
N PRO A 22 29.79 43.94 -3.63
CA PRO A 22 29.62 42.81 -2.74
C PRO A 22 29.29 41.59 -3.59
N ALA A 23 30.03 40.50 -3.38
CA ALA A 23 29.69 39.21 -3.96
C ALA A 23 28.24 38.89 -3.58
N GLN A 24 27.33 38.95 -4.56
CA GLN A 24 25.99 38.43 -4.40
C GLN A 24 26.16 36.93 -4.17
N SER A 25 26.13 36.53 -2.91
CA SER A 25 26.00 35.14 -2.52
C SER A 25 24.63 34.70 -3.02
N SER A 26 24.60 34.13 -4.22
CA SER A 26 23.45 33.37 -4.69
C SER A 26 23.25 32.19 -3.74
N ILE A 27 22.46 32.41 -2.70
CA ILE A 27 21.86 31.36 -1.89
C ILE A 27 20.75 30.76 -2.75
N THR A 28 21.12 30.09 -3.83
CA THR A 28 20.27 29.07 -4.43
C THR A 28 20.61 27.77 -3.72
N SER A 29 20.23 27.67 -2.45
CA SER A 29 20.12 26.36 -1.82
C SER A 29 19.11 25.57 -2.66
N PRO A 30 19.51 24.48 -3.35
CA PRO A 30 18.57 23.69 -4.12
C PRO A 30 17.52 23.18 -3.14
N ILE A 31 16.24 23.37 -3.49
CA ILE A 31 15.14 22.74 -2.75
C ILE A 31 15.49 21.26 -2.69
N ARG A 32 15.75 20.74 -1.49
CA ARG A 32 16.02 19.31 -1.31
C ARG A 32 14.75 18.57 -1.71
N ASN A 33 14.74 17.97 -2.89
CA ASN A 33 13.72 17.00 -3.33
C ASN A 33 13.88 15.68 -2.56
N SER A 34 13.80 15.74 -1.23
CA SER A 34 13.99 14.58 -0.37
C SER A 34 12.73 14.27 0.43
N LEU A 35 11.67 13.92 -0.31
CA LEU A 35 10.64 12.98 0.15
C LEU A 35 10.80 11.71 -0.70
N ARG A 36 11.92 11.00 -0.50
CA ARG A 36 12.12 9.68 -1.13
C ARG A 36 11.37 8.65 -0.30
N LEU A 37 10.07 8.52 -0.53
CA LEU A 37 9.27 7.45 0.05
C LEU A 37 9.72 6.10 -0.53
N SER A 38 9.79 5.09 0.32
CA SER A 38 9.96 3.71 -0.11
C SER A 38 8.78 3.26 -0.97
N VAL A 39 9.00 2.22 -1.77
CA VAL A 39 7.93 1.67 -2.61
C VAL A 39 6.74 1.16 -1.78
N THR A 40 7.00 0.65 -0.58
CA THR A 40 5.98 0.19 0.36
C THR A 40 5.17 1.37 0.90
N GLU A 41 5.79 2.50 1.21
CA GLU A 41 5.08 3.71 1.66
C GLU A 41 4.23 4.30 0.53
N LEU A 42 4.76 4.38 -0.69
CA LEU A 42 3.99 4.83 -1.86
C LEU A 42 2.77 3.94 -2.11
N ALA A 43 2.97 2.62 -2.06
CA ALA A 43 1.90 1.63 -2.21
C ALA A 43 0.86 1.74 -1.09
N THR A 44 1.30 1.95 0.16
CA THR A 44 0.43 2.18 1.32
C THR A 44 -0.43 3.42 1.12
N CYS A 45 0.17 4.55 0.80
CA CYS A 45 -0.57 5.79 0.53
C CYS A 45 -1.57 5.62 -0.61
N HIS A 46 -1.15 4.97 -1.70
CA HIS A 46 -2.02 4.69 -2.85
C HIS A 46 -3.23 3.83 -2.44
N PHE A 47 -2.99 2.75 -1.69
CA PHE A 47 -4.03 1.85 -1.24
C PHE A 47 -5.03 2.55 -0.32
N LEU A 48 -4.54 3.27 0.69
CA LEU A 48 -5.38 4.01 1.62
C LEU A 48 -6.25 5.04 0.91
N SER A 49 -5.66 5.82 -0.01
CA SER A 49 -6.40 6.83 -0.76
C SER A 49 -7.50 6.24 -1.65
N ASN A 50 -7.31 5.04 -2.21
CA ASN A 50 -8.22 4.50 -3.22
C ASN A 50 -9.27 3.52 -2.67
N PHE A 51 -9.02 2.94 -1.49
CA PHE A 51 -9.85 1.85 -0.95
C PHE A 51 -10.31 2.07 0.49
N VAL A 52 -9.72 3.01 1.24
CA VAL A 52 -10.01 3.21 2.66
C VAL A 52 -10.57 4.61 2.93
N LEU A 53 -9.87 5.67 2.50
CA LEU A 53 -10.15 7.04 2.93
C LEU A 53 -11.25 7.76 2.14
N LEU A 54 -11.53 7.34 0.91
CA LEU A 54 -12.51 8.00 0.04
C LEU A 54 -13.84 7.21 -0.02
N PRO A 55 -14.99 7.83 0.32
CA PRO A 55 -16.28 7.19 0.15
C PRO A 55 -16.60 7.06 -1.34
N ARG A 56 -16.93 5.84 -1.80
CA ARG A 56 -17.43 5.64 -3.17
C ARG A 56 -18.95 5.69 -3.13
N PHE A 57 -19.52 6.81 -3.59
CA PHE A 57 -20.93 7.13 -3.90
C PHE A 57 -22.06 6.44 -3.10
N HIS A 58 -23.11 7.20 -2.77
CA HIS A 58 -24.40 6.72 -2.21
C HIS A 58 -24.36 5.88 -0.92
N GLY A 59 -23.65 6.37 0.11
CA GLY A 59 -23.82 5.87 1.49
C GLY A 59 -23.10 4.55 1.81
N VAL A 60 -22.40 3.96 0.85
CA VAL A 60 -21.49 2.84 1.07
C VAL A 60 -20.14 3.41 1.49
N ARG A 61 -19.96 3.56 2.79
CA ARG A 61 -18.66 3.86 3.42
C ARG A 61 -17.60 2.83 3.01
N GLY A 62 -16.33 3.22 3.06
CA GLY A 62 -15.21 2.58 2.39
C GLY A 62 -15.18 1.06 2.55
N TYR A 63 -14.96 0.36 1.46
CA TYR A 63 -15.02 -1.11 1.38
C TYR A 63 -14.07 -1.84 2.35
N LEU A 64 -13.04 -1.13 2.83
CA LEU A 64 -11.97 -1.64 3.70
C LEU A 64 -11.71 -0.72 4.91
N GLU A 65 -12.74 -0.10 5.50
CA GLU A 65 -12.59 0.81 6.66
C GLU A 65 -11.84 0.19 7.86
N PHE A 66 -11.96 -1.12 8.06
CA PHE A 66 -11.24 -1.88 9.09
C PHE A 66 -9.71 -1.79 8.98
N VAL A 67 -9.16 -1.44 7.81
CA VAL A 67 -7.71 -1.42 7.57
C VAL A 67 -7.02 -0.34 8.41
N LEU A 68 -7.58 0.86 8.48
CA LEU A 68 -6.96 1.97 9.19
C LEU A 68 -6.76 1.71 10.69
N PRO A 69 -7.78 1.29 11.47
CA PRO A 69 -7.59 0.98 12.88
C PRO A 69 -6.65 -0.21 13.09
N LEU A 70 -6.66 -1.22 12.20
CA LEU A 70 -5.71 -2.34 12.29
C LEU A 70 -4.27 -1.93 11.96
N LEU A 71 -4.04 -0.94 11.08
CA LEU A 71 -2.72 -0.37 10.86
C LEU A 71 -2.20 0.38 12.09
N VAL A 72 -3.07 1.13 12.78
CA VAL A 72 -2.73 1.80 14.04
C VAL A 72 -2.35 0.78 15.10
N LEU A 73 -3.14 -0.29 15.27
CA LEU A 73 -2.83 -1.38 16.21
C LEU A 73 -1.52 -2.08 15.85
N ASN A 74 -1.27 -2.34 14.56
CA ASN A 74 -0.03 -2.92 14.09
C ASN A 74 1.18 -2.00 14.34
N ALA A 75 1.03 -0.69 14.21
CA ALA A 75 2.12 0.26 14.51
C ALA A 75 2.51 0.23 15.99
N SER A 76 1.54 0.05 16.90
CA SER A 76 1.80 -0.09 18.34
C SER A 76 2.39 -1.44 18.73
N SER A 77 2.14 -2.50 17.96
CA SER A 77 2.66 -3.85 18.26
C SER A 77 2.83 -4.70 16.99
N PRO A 78 3.89 -4.46 16.19
CA PRO A 78 4.05 -5.08 14.88
C PRO A 78 4.17 -6.61 14.90
N SER A 79 4.69 -7.17 16.00
CA SER A 79 4.87 -8.61 16.17
C SER A 79 3.56 -9.35 16.50
N LYS A 80 2.50 -8.64 16.92
CA LYS A 80 1.24 -9.27 17.33
C LYS A 80 0.32 -9.60 16.16
N LEU A 81 0.48 -8.91 15.02
CA LEU A 81 -0.44 -9.01 13.88
C LEU A 81 0.30 -9.34 12.56
N PRO A 82 1.21 -10.34 12.54
CA PRO A 82 2.07 -10.59 11.39
C PRO A 82 1.28 -10.93 10.13
N HIS A 83 0.21 -11.72 10.25
CA HIS A 83 -0.69 -12.07 9.14
C HIS A 83 -1.37 -10.84 8.54
N PHE A 84 -1.92 -9.94 9.36
CA PHE A 84 -2.53 -8.69 8.87
C PHE A 84 -1.49 -7.81 8.19
N LYS A 85 -0.31 -7.62 8.80
CA LYS A 85 0.77 -6.81 8.22
C LYS A 85 1.14 -7.30 6.83
N TYR A 86 1.41 -8.60 6.68
CA TYR A 86 1.77 -9.19 5.40
C TYR A 86 0.63 -9.12 4.39
N ALA A 87 -0.61 -9.33 4.81
CA ALA A 87 -1.77 -9.22 3.93
C ALA A 87 -1.92 -7.81 3.35
N PHE A 88 -1.80 -6.80 4.22
CA PHE A 88 -1.90 -5.39 3.84
C PHE A 88 -0.77 -5.00 2.89
N GLU A 89 0.48 -5.31 3.22
CA GLU A 89 1.63 -4.99 2.37
C GLU A 89 1.54 -5.68 1.01
N ALA A 90 1.11 -6.95 0.97
CA ALA A 90 0.87 -7.68 -0.28
C ALA A 90 -0.17 -6.97 -1.15
N CYS A 91 -1.33 -6.61 -0.58
CA CYS A 91 -2.41 -5.92 -1.29
C CYS A 91 -1.99 -4.55 -1.80
N ALA A 92 -1.37 -3.74 -0.94
CA ALA A 92 -0.94 -2.40 -1.28
C ALA A 92 0.05 -2.45 -2.46
N LEU A 93 1.07 -3.31 -2.36
CA LEU A 93 2.10 -3.44 -3.40
C LEU A 93 1.54 -4.05 -4.69
N ALA A 94 0.67 -5.05 -4.61
CA ALA A 94 0.02 -5.63 -5.80
C ALA A 94 -0.85 -4.58 -6.50
N CYS A 95 -1.74 -3.92 -5.77
CA CYS A 95 -2.58 -2.87 -6.32
C CYS A 95 -1.74 -1.77 -6.98
N PHE A 96 -0.70 -1.29 -6.29
CA PHE A 96 0.20 -0.28 -6.83
C PHE A 96 0.93 -0.77 -8.10
N HIS A 97 1.38 -2.02 -8.11
CA HIS A 97 2.05 -2.63 -9.25
C HIS A 97 1.15 -2.69 -10.50
N PHE A 98 -0.07 -3.18 -10.35
CA PHE A 98 -0.98 -3.38 -11.48
C PHE A 98 -1.66 -2.09 -11.95
N ARG A 99 -1.85 -1.10 -11.07
CA ARG A 99 -2.56 0.16 -11.40
C ARG A 99 -1.67 1.35 -11.69
N VAL A 100 -0.48 1.43 -11.10
CA VAL A 100 0.39 2.62 -11.20
C VAL A 100 1.73 2.28 -11.84
N GLN A 101 2.43 1.27 -11.32
CA GLN A 101 3.82 1.02 -11.69
C GLN A 101 4.09 -0.47 -11.99
N ARG A 102 4.20 -0.80 -13.28
CA ARG A 102 4.55 -2.15 -13.76
C ARG A 102 6.04 -2.52 -13.57
N GLY A 103 6.70 -2.03 -12.53
CA GLY A 103 8.07 -2.39 -12.19
C GLY A 103 8.16 -3.80 -11.61
N LYS A 104 9.11 -4.62 -12.10
CA LYS A 104 9.29 -6.02 -11.69
C LYS A 104 9.45 -6.20 -10.17
N THR A 105 10.13 -5.25 -9.52
CA THR A 105 10.43 -5.30 -8.08
C THR A 105 9.17 -5.26 -7.21
N CYS A 106 8.16 -4.45 -7.55
CA CYS A 106 6.94 -4.34 -6.75
C CYS A 106 6.17 -5.66 -6.72
N GLY A 107 5.98 -6.27 -7.90
CA GLY A 107 5.28 -7.55 -8.02
C GLY A 107 5.97 -8.68 -7.28
N LEU A 108 7.32 -8.72 -7.30
CA LEU A 108 8.09 -9.73 -6.56
C LEU A 108 7.94 -9.57 -5.04
N ILE A 109 8.04 -8.34 -4.53
CA ILE A 109 7.86 -8.06 -3.10
C ILE A 109 6.42 -8.39 -2.67
N ALA A 110 5.43 -8.01 -3.48
CA ALA A 110 4.01 -8.32 -3.22
C ALA A 110 3.78 -9.84 -3.10
N ARG A 111 4.31 -10.63 -4.03
CA ARG A 111 4.28 -12.10 -3.98
C ARG A 111 5.00 -12.68 -2.77
N GLY A 112 6.15 -12.11 -2.40
CA GLY A 112 6.88 -12.50 -1.19
C GLY A 112 6.05 -12.31 0.08
N HIS A 113 5.33 -11.19 0.20
CA HIS A 113 4.39 -10.98 1.31
C HIS A 113 3.18 -11.90 1.24
N TYR A 114 2.65 -12.15 0.05
CA TYR A 114 1.54 -13.08 -0.17
C TYR A 114 1.84 -14.49 0.37
N VAL A 115 3.01 -15.04 0.08
CA VAL A 115 3.42 -16.35 0.64
C VAL A 115 3.49 -16.30 2.17
N LYS A 116 4.03 -15.22 2.75
CA LYS A 116 4.12 -15.05 4.20
C LYS A 116 2.75 -14.96 4.87
N VAL A 117 1.78 -14.27 4.28
CA VAL A 117 0.43 -14.19 4.84
C VAL A 117 -0.28 -15.54 4.79
N ILE A 118 -0.11 -16.37 3.75
CA ILE A 118 -0.68 -17.74 3.73
C ILE A 118 -0.18 -18.52 4.95
N SER A 119 1.14 -18.59 5.15
CA SER A 119 1.72 -19.32 6.28
C SER A 119 1.28 -18.75 7.62
N ALA A 120 1.34 -17.42 7.80
CA ALA A 120 0.97 -16.77 9.06
C ALA A 120 -0.52 -16.93 9.37
N THR A 121 -1.38 -16.89 8.36
CA THR A 121 -2.83 -17.09 8.52
C THR A 121 -3.14 -18.55 8.85
N ALA A 122 -2.46 -19.51 8.19
CA ALA A 122 -2.61 -20.92 8.52
C ALA A 122 -2.26 -21.21 9.98
N THR A 123 -1.17 -20.62 10.50
CA THR A 123 -0.82 -20.71 11.92
C THR A 123 -1.86 -20.04 12.82
N ALA A 124 -2.32 -18.84 12.48
CA ALA A 124 -3.35 -18.13 13.26
C ALA A 124 -4.68 -18.90 13.32
N LEU A 125 -5.03 -19.64 12.26
CA LEU A 125 -6.25 -20.45 12.22
C LEU A 125 -6.20 -21.70 13.10
N GLN A 126 -5.01 -22.18 13.48
CA GLN A 126 -4.85 -23.32 14.39
C GLN A 126 -5.06 -22.94 15.85
N ASP A 127 -4.97 -21.66 16.17
CA ASP A 127 -5.16 -21.13 17.51
C ASP A 127 -6.61 -20.58 17.66
N PRO A 128 -7.42 -21.10 18.60
CA PRO A 128 -8.80 -20.66 18.79
C PRO A 128 -8.95 -19.17 19.15
N GLU A 129 -7.97 -18.59 19.85
CA GLU A 129 -7.98 -17.17 20.18
C GLU A 129 -7.60 -16.33 18.97
N LEU A 130 -6.50 -16.68 18.28
CA LEU A 130 -6.03 -15.92 17.11
C LEU A 130 -7.01 -16.02 15.93
N SER A 131 -7.62 -17.17 15.69
CA SER A 131 -8.61 -17.37 14.62
C SER A 131 -9.82 -16.44 14.75
N ASN A 132 -10.21 -16.11 15.99
CA ASN A 132 -11.31 -15.21 16.30
C ASN A 132 -10.95 -13.71 16.26
N GLN A 133 -9.67 -13.34 16.10
CA GLN A 133 -9.25 -11.93 16.08
C GLN A 133 -9.57 -11.21 14.78
N ASP A 134 -10.03 -9.96 14.85
CA ASP A 134 -10.32 -9.07 13.70
C ASP A 134 -9.18 -9.04 12.66
N SER A 135 -7.92 -9.07 13.10
CA SER A 135 -6.74 -9.13 12.23
C SER A 135 -6.69 -10.37 11.33
N THR A 136 -7.15 -11.52 11.81
CA THR A 136 -7.19 -12.78 11.06
C THR A 136 -8.24 -12.74 9.96
N LEU A 137 -9.45 -12.27 10.28
CA LEU A 137 -10.50 -12.08 9.28
C LEU A 137 -10.11 -11.02 8.24
N ALA A 138 -9.50 -9.92 8.69
CA ALA A 138 -8.96 -8.90 7.81
C ALA A 138 -7.88 -9.46 6.86
N ALA A 139 -6.97 -10.30 7.35
CA ALA A 139 -5.93 -10.92 6.53
C ALA A 139 -6.52 -11.83 5.44
N ILE A 140 -7.54 -12.62 5.76
CA ILE A 140 -8.24 -13.48 4.78
C ILE A 140 -8.97 -12.65 3.73
N LEU A 141 -9.65 -11.57 4.13
CA LEU A 141 -10.27 -10.66 3.16
C LEU A 141 -9.23 -10.04 2.23
N LEU A 142 -8.12 -9.53 2.77
CA LEU A 142 -7.02 -8.97 2.02
C LEU A 142 -6.38 -9.99 1.06
N LEU A 143 -6.21 -11.26 1.47
CA LEU A 143 -5.82 -12.33 0.54
C LEU A 143 -6.74 -12.43 -0.68
N GLY A 144 -8.06 -12.36 -0.48
CA GLY A 144 -9.02 -12.31 -1.59
C GLY A 144 -8.84 -11.09 -2.50
N TYR A 145 -8.53 -9.91 -1.95
CA TYR A 145 -8.24 -8.72 -2.77
C TYR A 145 -6.97 -8.84 -3.58
N PHE A 146 -5.92 -9.40 -2.98
CA PHE A 146 -4.66 -9.63 -3.67
C PHE A 146 -4.88 -10.43 -4.95
N GLU A 147 -5.65 -11.52 -4.87
CA GLU A 147 -5.98 -12.37 -6.02
C GLU A 147 -6.76 -11.61 -7.10
N ASN A 148 -7.71 -10.76 -6.70
CA ASN A 148 -8.43 -9.89 -7.63
C ASN A 148 -7.50 -8.90 -8.35
N PHE A 149 -6.50 -8.35 -7.65
CA PHE A 149 -5.57 -7.40 -8.27
C PHE A 149 -4.61 -8.08 -9.25
N VAL A 150 -4.14 -9.29 -8.93
CA VAL A 150 -3.19 -10.03 -9.77
C VAL A 150 -3.87 -10.59 -11.02
N GLY A 151 -5.18 -10.87 -10.97
CA GLY A 151 -5.99 -11.16 -12.16
C GLY A 151 -5.58 -12.44 -12.91
N GLU A 152 -4.92 -13.38 -12.25
CA GLU A 152 -4.61 -14.69 -12.83
C GLU A 152 -5.88 -15.52 -13.00
N LYS A 153 -5.94 -16.42 -13.99
CA LYS A 153 -7.13 -17.27 -14.23
C LYS A 153 -7.52 -18.11 -13.01
N ALA A 154 -6.56 -18.44 -12.15
CA ALA A 154 -6.78 -19.10 -10.85
C ALA A 154 -7.31 -18.15 -9.76
N GLY A 155 -7.16 -16.83 -9.94
CA GLY A 155 -7.49 -15.80 -8.96
C GLY A 155 -8.97 -15.71 -8.62
N ILE A 156 -9.88 -16.02 -9.55
CA ILE A 156 -11.33 -16.06 -9.25
C ILE A 156 -11.63 -17.21 -8.28
N ALA A 157 -11.09 -18.41 -8.54
CA ALA A 157 -11.30 -19.56 -7.67
C ALA A 157 -10.63 -19.38 -6.30
N ALA A 158 -9.41 -18.81 -6.28
CA ALA A 158 -8.69 -18.47 -5.07
C ALA A 158 -9.43 -17.40 -4.24
N TRP A 159 -9.92 -16.34 -4.89
CA TRP A 159 -10.75 -15.33 -4.25
C TRP A 159 -12.02 -15.94 -3.64
N SER A 160 -12.78 -16.73 -4.39
CA SER A 160 -13.99 -17.39 -3.88
C SER A 160 -13.70 -18.25 -2.64
N SER A 161 -12.58 -18.99 -2.64
CA SER A 161 -12.15 -19.78 -1.48
C SER A 161 -11.86 -18.90 -0.24
N HIS A 162 -11.19 -17.76 -0.42
CA HIS A 162 -10.97 -16.82 0.67
C HIS A 162 -12.26 -16.19 1.20
N ILE A 163 -13.22 -15.88 0.32
CA ILE A 163 -14.53 -15.37 0.73
C ILE A 163 -15.31 -16.43 1.51
N GLU A 164 -15.30 -17.69 1.06
CA GLU A 164 -15.94 -18.78 1.80
C GLU A 164 -15.30 -18.96 3.19
N GLY A 165 -13.97 -18.96 3.28
CA GLY A 165 -13.25 -18.99 4.56
C GLY A 165 -13.63 -17.83 5.49
N ALA A 166 -13.77 -16.62 4.94
CA ALA A 166 -14.21 -15.44 5.69
C ALA A 166 -15.65 -15.60 6.20
N ILE A 167 -16.56 -16.16 5.39
CA ILE A 167 -17.94 -16.46 5.79
C ILE A 167 -17.95 -17.44 6.96
N GLN A 168 -17.14 -18.50 6.91
CA GLN A 168 -17.06 -19.48 7.99
C GLN A 168 -16.52 -18.87 9.29
N LEU A 169 -15.51 -17.99 9.22
CA LEU A 169 -15.04 -17.25 10.40
C LEU A 169 -16.11 -16.30 10.96
N VAL A 170 -16.84 -15.60 10.10
CA VAL A 170 -17.95 -14.73 10.52
C VAL A 170 -19.03 -15.53 11.25
N LYS A 171 -19.36 -16.74 10.76
CA LYS A 171 -20.30 -17.64 11.44
C LYS A 171 -19.75 -18.10 12.79
N ALA A 172 -18.48 -18.52 12.85
CA ALA A 172 -17.84 -19.00 14.07
C ALA A 172 -17.76 -17.93 15.18
N ARG A 173 -17.49 -16.67 14.80
CA ARG A 173 -17.46 -15.52 15.73
C ARG A 173 -18.82 -15.18 16.32
N GLY A 174 -19.91 -15.54 15.65
CA GLY A 174 -21.27 -15.24 16.09
C GLY A 174 -21.50 -13.75 16.34
N SER A 175 -22.26 -13.40 17.38
CA SER A 175 -22.57 -12.00 17.71
C SER A 175 -21.39 -11.21 18.29
N ALA A 176 -20.28 -11.87 18.67
CA ALA A 176 -19.13 -11.21 19.27
C ALA A 176 -18.49 -10.16 18.33
N GLN A 177 -18.54 -10.39 17.02
CA GLN A 177 -18.04 -9.43 16.02
C GLN A 177 -18.79 -8.09 16.03
N MET A 178 -20.00 -8.03 16.59
CA MET A 178 -20.77 -6.78 16.64
C MET A 178 -20.34 -5.86 17.80
N GLN A 179 -19.52 -6.38 18.72
CA GLN A 179 -19.10 -5.66 19.93
C GLN A 179 -18.02 -4.60 19.63
N THR A 180 -17.18 -4.82 18.61
CA THR A 180 -16.12 -3.89 18.22
C THR A 180 -16.48 -3.15 16.94
N PRO A 181 -16.04 -1.89 16.76
CA PRO A 181 -16.20 -1.20 15.47
C PRO A 181 -15.53 -1.96 14.32
N ILE A 182 -14.31 -2.47 14.52
CA ILE A 182 -13.55 -3.23 13.52
C ILE A 182 -14.29 -4.50 13.12
N GLY A 183 -14.82 -5.25 14.09
CA GLY A 183 -15.59 -6.47 13.84
C GLY A 183 -16.88 -6.20 13.06
N ARG A 184 -17.59 -5.10 13.36
CA ARG A 184 -18.76 -4.67 12.59
C ARG A 184 -18.41 -4.33 11.14
N ASP A 185 -17.33 -3.59 10.94
CA ASP A 185 -16.87 -3.22 9.60
C ASP A 185 -16.51 -4.46 8.78
N LEU A 186 -15.76 -5.40 9.39
CA LEU A 186 -15.42 -6.68 8.78
C LEU A 186 -16.66 -7.51 8.43
N PHE A 187 -17.63 -7.60 9.35
CA PHE A 187 -18.90 -8.30 9.10
C PHE A 187 -19.64 -7.70 7.90
N LEU A 188 -19.74 -6.37 7.83
CA LEU A 188 -20.39 -5.68 6.73
C LEU A 188 -19.64 -5.89 5.41
N THR A 189 -18.30 -5.86 5.42
CA THR A 189 -17.49 -6.15 4.23
C THR A 189 -17.73 -7.58 3.74
N VAL A 190 -17.70 -8.59 4.62
CA VAL A 190 -17.98 -10.00 4.24
C VAL A 190 -19.39 -10.13 3.67
N ARG A 191 -20.38 -9.54 4.34
CA ARG A 191 -21.78 -9.55 3.87
C ARG A 191 -21.92 -8.91 2.49
N ALA A 192 -21.21 -7.82 2.22
CA ALA A 192 -21.22 -7.18 0.91
C ALA A 192 -20.63 -8.10 -0.17
N GLN A 193 -19.58 -8.89 0.14
CA GLN A 193 -19.01 -9.86 -0.80
C GLN A 193 -19.97 -10.99 -1.17
N MET A 194 -20.84 -11.41 -0.25
CA MET A 194 -21.84 -12.44 -0.53
C MET A 194 -22.88 -12.00 -1.58
N VAL A 195 -23.15 -10.69 -1.69
CA VAL A 195 -24.11 -10.16 -2.67
C VAL A 195 -23.56 -10.25 -4.09
N TYR A 196 -22.25 -10.09 -4.26
CA TYR A 196 -21.59 -10.18 -5.57
C TYR A 196 -21.31 -11.62 -6.01
N HIS A 197 -21.43 -12.61 -5.11
CA HIS A 197 -21.16 -14.04 -5.35
C HIS A 197 -22.44 -14.87 -5.61
N ARG A 198 -23.47 -14.28 -6.25
CA ARG A 198 -24.69 -15.01 -6.69
C ARG A 198 -24.75 -15.12 -8.20
#